data_AF-A0A969FY43-F1
#
_entry.id   AF-A0A969FY43-F1
#
_cell.length_a   1.000
_cell.length_b   1.000
_cell.length_c   1.000
_cell.angle_alpha   90.00
_cell.angle_beta   90.00
_cell.angle_gamma   90.00
#
_symmetry.space_group_name_H-M   'P 1'
#
loop_
_entity.id
_entity.type
_entity.pdbx_description
1 polymer ?
#
loop_
_entity_poly.entity_id
_entity_poly.type
_entity_poly.pdbx_seq_one_letter_code
_entity_poly.pdbx_strand_id
1 'polypeptide(L)' 'MRDTSEIRFQLHHELNQCYHQLFDKLAGADILEGDAASVTQLLLNSRFDALKHLVSEAEMEAYSAKYQDD' A
#
# COMPACT_ATOMS: atom_id res chain seq x y z
N MET A 1 22.58 -11.02 11.90
CA MET A 1 21.12 -10.93 11.70
C MET A 1 20.83 -11.31 10.26
N ARG A 2 19.81 -12.14 9.99
CA ARG A 2 19.38 -12.39 8.60
C ARG A 2 18.72 -11.12 8.09
N ASP A 3 19.15 -10.66 6.93
CA ASP A 3 18.53 -9.54 6.25
C ASP A 3 17.12 -9.97 5.80
N THR A 4 16.09 -9.46 6.47
CA THR A 4 14.69 -9.74 6.12
C THR A 4 14.10 -8.67 5.21
N SER A 5 14.92 -7.73 4.72
CA SER A 5 14.47 -6.59 3.93
C SER A 5 13.85 -7.03 2.61
N GLU A 6 14.34 -8.11 2.00
CA GLU A 6 13.75 -8.67 0.78
C GLU A 6 12.27 -9.05 0.94
N ILE A 7 11.94 -9.80 2.01
CA ILE A 7 10.55 -10.21 2.28
C ILE A 7 9.70 -9.00 2.67
N ARG A 8 10.23 -8.07 3.48
CA ARG A 8 9.50 -6.85 3.85
C ARG A 8 9.21 -5.96 2.64
N PHE A 9 10.16 -5.81 1.74
CA PHE A 9 10.02 -5.02 0.52
C PHE A 9 8.99 -5.64 -0.42
N GLN A 10 9.02 -6.97 -0.59
CA GLN A 10 7.99 -7.69 -1.32
C GLN A 10 6.61 -7.50 -0.71
N LEU A 11 6.48 -7.70 0.60
CA LEU A 11 5.22 -7.51 1.30
C LEU A 11 4.69 -6.07 1.18
N HIS A 12 5.56 -5.07 1.31
CA HIS A 12 5.20 -3.67 1.14
C HIS A 12 4.65 -3.40 -0.28
N HIS A 13 5.35 -3.91 -1.30
CA HIS A 13 4.96 -3.72 -2.69
C HIS A 13 3.60 -4.39 -3.01
N GLU A 14 3.44 -5.67 -2.65
CA GLU A 14 2.20 -6.42 -2.89
C GLU A 14 1.00 -5.79 -2.16
N LEU A 15 1.18 -5.35 -0.91
CA LEU A 15 0.13 -4.66 -0.18
C LEU A 15 -0.21 -3.32 -0.82
N ASN A 16 0.80 -2.54 -1.24
CA ASN A 16 0.56 -1.25 -1.88
C ASN A 16 -0.21 -1.40 -3.20
N GLN A 17 0.15 -2.37 -4.04
CA GLN A 17 -0.61 -2.71 -5.26
C GLN A 17 -2.03 -3.18 -4.95
N CYS A 18 -2.21 -4.01 -3.92
CA CYS A 18 -3.54 -4.43 -3.48
C CYS A 18 -4.41 -3.23 -3.09
N TYR A 19 -3.86 -2.26 -2.34
CA TYR A 19 -4.58 -1.04 -2.00
C TYR A 19 -4.93 -0.19 -3.23
N HIS A 20 -4.02 -0.01 -4.20
CA HIS A 20 -4.34 0.68 -5.45
C HIS A 20 -5.53 0.01 -6.17
N GLN A 21 -5.52 -1.32 -6.31
CA GLN A 21 -6.62 -2.05 -6.93
C GLN A 21 -7.95 -1.90 -6.16
N LEU A 22 -7.91 -1.81 -4.83
CA LEU A 22 -9.11 -1.57 -4.01
C LEU A 22 -9.64 -0.15 -4.21
N PHE A 23 -8.77 0.85 -4.30
CA PHE A 23 -9.18 2.22 -4.61
C PHE A 23 -9.74 2.34 -6.03
N ASP A 24 -9.13 1.69 -7.02
CA ASP A 24 -9.64 1.67 -8.40
C ASP A 24 -11.04 1.03 -8.48
N LYS A 25 -11.23 -0.09 -7.78
CA LYS A 25 -12.55 -0.74 -7.67
C LYS A 25 -13.58 0.17 -6.99
N LEU A 26 -13.18 0.90 -5.96
CA LEU A 26 -14.04 1.85 -5.27
C LEU A 26 -14.43 3.02 -6.18
N ALA A 27 -13.47 3.55 -6.95
CA ALA A 27 -13.70 4.64 -7.89
C ALA A 27 -14.63 4.23 -9.05
N GLY A 28 -14.61 2.95 -9.46
CA GLY A 28 -15.50 2.39 -10.48
C GLY A 28 -16.82 1.82 -9.94
N ALA A 29 -17.06 1.86 -8.63
CA ALA A 29 -18.25 1.27 -8.03
C ALA A 29 -19.45 2.23 -8.12
N ASP A 30 -20.62 1.70 -8.49
CA ASP A 30 -21.89 2.42 -8.44
C ASP A 30 -22.44 2.42 -7.01
N ILE A 31 -21.88 3.29 -6.16
CA ILE A 31 -22.25 3.45 -4.75
C ILE A 31 -22.49 4.91 -4.41
N LEU A 32 -23.24 5.15 -3.33
CA LEU A 32 -23.52 6.50 -2.85
C LEU A 32 -22.24 7.20 -2.38
N GLU A 33 -22.15 8.51 -2.64
CA GLU A 33 -20.96 9.32 -2.33
C GLU A 33 -20.54 9.25 -0.85
N GLY A 34 -21.50 9.25 0.08
CA GLY A 34 -21.23 9.13 1.51
C GLY A 34 -20.64 7.78 1.92
N ASP A 35 -21.06 6.70 1.24
CA ASP A 35 -20.53 5.36 1.48
C ASP A 35 -19.13 5.22 0.86
N ALA A 36 -18.92 5.80 -0.33
CA ALA A 36 -17.61 5.86 -0.98
C ALA A 36 -16.57 6.58 -0.10
N ALA A 37 -16.94 7.73 0.49
CA ALA A 37 -16.06 8.47 1.40
C ALA A 37 -15.70 7.63 2.65
N SER A 38 -16.68 6.95 3.23
CA SER A 38 -16.49 6.10 4.40
C SER A 38 -15.54 4.92 4.12
N VAL A 39 -15.75 4.22 3.00
CA VAL A 39 -14.89 3.11 2.58
C VAL A 39 -13.48 3.61 2.21
N THR A 40 -13.37 4.76 1.55
CA THR A 40 -12.08 5.40 1.25
C THR A 40 -11.27 5.64 2.51
N GLN A 41 -11.90 6.20 3.55
CA GLN A 41 -11.22 6.48 4.82
C GLN A 41 -10.74 5.21 5.52
N LEU A 42 -11.54 4.14 5.48
CA LEU A 42 -11.15 2.83 6.04
C LEU A 42 -9.96 2.24 5.29
N LEU A 43 -9.96 2.29 3.96
CA LEU A 43 -8.84 1.82 3.13
C LEU A 43 -7.56 2.63 3.39
N LEU A 44 -7.66 3.95 3.51
CA LEU A 44 -6.51 4.82 3.81
C LEU A 44 -5.88 4.49 5.17
N ASN A 45 -6.70 4.33 6.20
CA ASN A 45 -6.22 3.99 7.54
C ASN A 45 -5.55 2.61 7.57
N SER A 46 -6.19 1.60 6.95
CA SER A 46 -5.63 0.25 6.83
C SER A 46 -4.30 0.26 6.08
N ARG A 47 -4.21 1.01 4.97
CA ARG A 47 -2.97 1.17 4.19
C ARG A 47 -1.85 1.75 5.03
N PHE A 48 -2.14 2.84 5.74
CA PHE A 48 -1.13 3.48 6.59
C PHE A 48 -0.60 2.53 7.66
N ASP A 49 -1.49 1.85 8.38
CA ASP A 49 -1.10 0.92 9.44
C ASP A 49 -0.32 -0.29 8.93
N ALA A 50 -0.68 -0.81 7.76
CA ALA A 50 -0.03 -1.97 7.15
C ALA A 50 1.38 -1.64 6.61
N LEU A 51 1.57 -0.45 6.02
CA LEU A 51 2.82 -0.12 5.31
C LEU A 51 3.88 0.55 6.21
N LYS A 52 3.48 1.32 7.23
CA LYS A 52 4.37 2.20 8.01
C LYS A 52 5.56 1.54 8.70
N HIS A 53 5.56 0.21 8.85
CA HIS A 53 6.62 -0.55 9.53
C HIS A 53 7.39 -1.49 8.60
N LEU A 54 7.02 -1.57 7.32
CA LEU A 54 7.62 -2.54 6.40
C LEU A 54 8.89 -2.01 5.72
N VAL A 55 8.90 -0.72 5.38
CA VAL A 55 10.05 -0.04 4.77
C VAL A 55 10.30 1.24 5.57
N SER A 56 11.47 1.36 6.17
CA SER A 56 11.87 2.61 6.84
C SER A 56 12.31 3.66 5.83
N GLU A 57 12.36 4.92 6.25
CA GLU A 57 12.84 6.03 5.41
C GLU A 57 14.25 5.78 4.84
N ALA A 58 15.15 5.20 5.65
CA ALA A 58 16.51 4.85 5.23
C ALA A 58 16.56 3.72 4.18
N GLU A 59 15.49 2.92 4.07
CA GLU A 59 15.37 1.80 3.15
C GLU A 59 14.60 2.17 1.86
N MET A 60 13.98 3.35 1.81
CA MET A 60 13.16 3.78 0.66
C MET A 60 13.94 3.83 -0.64
N GLU A 61 15.21 4.25 -0.61
CA GLU A 61 16.05 4.27 -1.82
C GLU A 61 16.30 2.85 -2.35
N ALA A 62 16.62 1.90 -1.46
CA ALA A 62 16.83 0.50 -1.82
C ALA A 62 15.55 -0.19 -2.29
N TYR A 63 14.42 0.14 -1.67
CA TYR A 63 13.10 -0.30 -2.10
C TYR A 63 12.77 0.21 -3.51
N SER A 64 12.90 1.52 -3.74
CA SER A 64 12.59 2.15 -5.04
C SER A 64 13.50 1.65 -6.16
N ALA A 65 14.78 1.37 -5.86
CA ALA A 65 15.69 0.75 -6.83
C ALA A 65 15.27 -0.67 -7.22
N LYS A 66 14.57 -1.41 -6.33
CA LYS A 66 14.08 -2.77 -6.61
C LYS A 66 12.78 -2.77 -7.42
N TYR A 67 11.95 -1.74 -7.29
CA TYR A 67 10.63 -1.63 -7.94
C TYR A 67 10.53 -0.35 -8.80
N GLN A 68 11.47 -0.14 -9.73
CA GLN A 68 11.61 1.10 -10.52
C GLN A 68 10.47 1.41 -11.50
N ASP A 69 9.52 0.50 -11.71
CA ASP A 69 8.55 0.54 -12.82
C ASP A 69 7.07 0.56 -12.38
N ASP A 70 6.77 0.99 -11.16
CA ASP A 70 5.38 1.12 -10.65
C ASP A 70 5.05 2.56 -10.23
#